data_AF-A0A7C6EPY7-F1
#
_entry.id   AF-A0A7C6EPY7-F1
#
_cell.length_a   1.000
_cell.length_b   1.000
_cell.length_c   1.000
_cell.angle_alpha   90.00
_cell.angle_beta   90.00
_cell.angle_gamma   90.00
#
_symmetry.space_group_name_H-M   'P 1'
#
loop_
_entity.id
_entity.type
_entity.pdbx_description
1 polymer ?
#
loop_
_entity_poly.entity_id
_entity_poly.type
_entity_poly.pdbx_seq_one_letter_code
_entity_poly.pdbx_strand_id
1 'polypeptide(L)' 'AIADAAAFALARAIAEHNEKAREEIRSYNRVLLAGDPRQAEPKKPNRRSARRFKQKSYR' A
#
# COMPACT_ATOMS: atom_id res chain seq x y z
N ALA A 1 -3.10 -8.34 -1.43
CA ALA A 1 -1.69 -8.41 -0.99
C ALA A 1 -0.85 -9.28 -1.92
N ILE A 2 -1.06 -10.61 -2.00
CA ILE A 2 -0.24 -11.49 -2.85
C ILE A 2 -0.40 -11.14 -4.34
N ALA A 3 -1.64 -10.94 -4.81
CA ALA A 3 -1.91 -10.52 -6.19
C ALA A 3 -1.29 -9.16 -6.52
N ASP A 4 -1.41 -8.18 -5.61
CA ASP A 4 -0.82 -6.84 -5.80
C ASP A 4 0.70 -6.90 -5.84
N ALA A 5 1.32 -7.75 -5.01
CA ALA A 5 2.76 -7.97 -5.02
C ALA A 5 3.23 -8.62 -6.32
N ALA A 6 2.49 -9.61 -6.84
CA ALA A 6 2.78 -10.24 -8.12
C ALA A 6 2.65 -9.23 -9.29
N ALA A 7 1.58 -8.43 -9.32
CA ALA A 7 1.38 -7.39 -10.32
C ALA A 7 2.50 -6.33 -10.27
N PHE A 8 2.90 -5.89 -9.07
CA PHE A 8 3.99 -4.96 -8.86
C PHE A 8 5.34 -5.52 -9.38
N ALA A 9 5.64 -6.78 -9.08
CA ALA A 9 6.87 -7.43 -9.53
C ALA A 9 6.91 -7.56 -11.07
N LEU A 10 5.83 -8.03 -11.68
CA LEU A 10 5.72 -8.16 -13.14
C LEU A 10 5.83 -6.80 -13.84
N ALA A 11 5.14 -5.77 -13.32
CA ALA A 11 5.18 -4.43 -13.90
C ALA A 11 6.59 -3.82 -13.89
N ARG A 12 7.36 -4.01 -12.81
CA ARG A 12 8.75 -3.58 -12.75
C ARG A 12 9.64 -4.34 -13.75
N ALA A 13 9.50 -5.66 -13.83
CA ALA A 13 10.27 -6.47 -14.76
C ALA A 13 10.03 -6.05 -16.22
N ILE A 14 8.77 -5.79 -16.59
CA ILE A 14 8.42 -5.31 -17.94
C ILE A 14 8.97 -3.91 -18.19
N ALA A 15 8.83 -3.00 -17.23
CA ALA A 15 9.30 -1.62 -17.34
C ALA A 15 10.83 -1.47 -17.41
N GLU A 16 11.59 -2.47 -16.97
CA GLU A 16 13.05 -2.52 -17.06
C GLU A 16 13.53 -2.84 -18.49
N HIS A 17 12.78 -3.67 -19.22
CA HIS A 17 13.14 -4.10 -20.58
C HIS A 17 12.44 -3.31 -21.70
N ASN A 18 11.40 -2.52 -21.38
CA ASN A 18 10.65 -1.75 -22.38
C ASN A 18 10.24 -0.37 -21.83
N GLU A 19 10.88 0.68 -22.36
CA GLU A 19 10.65 2.06 -21.94
C GLU A 19 9.26 2.59 -22.33
N LYS A 20 8.71 2.15 -23.48
CA LYS A 20 7.33 2.50 -23.87
C LYS A 20 6.31 1.91 -22.89
N ALA A 21 6.49 0.64 -22.53
CA ALA A 21 5.64 -0.01 -21.55
C ALA A 21 5.73 0.67 -20.17
N ARG A 22 6.89 1.23 -19.80
CA ARG A 22 7.05 2.00 -18.56
C ARG A 22 6.17 3.26 -18.54
N GLU A 23 6.08 3.99 -19.66
CA GLU A 23 5.22 5.17 -19.77
C GLU A 23 3.74 4.81 -19.72
N GLU A 24 3.34 3.75 -20.42
CA GLU A 24 1.97 3.22 -20.41
C GLU A 24 1.55 2.72 -19.01
N ILE A 25 2.43 1.99 -18.32
CA ILE A 25 2.16 1.54 -16.94
C ILE A 25 2.07 2.75 -16.00
N ARG A 26 2.93 3.76 -16.18
CA ARG A 26 2.92 4.97 -15.34
C ARG A 26 1.65 5.80 -15.55
N SER A 27 1.16 5.92 -16.78
CA SER A 27 -0.07 6.64 -17.10
C SER A 27 -1.30 5.90 -16.60
N TYR A 28 -1.30 4.57 -16.66
CA TYR A 28 -2.37 3.73 -16.14
C TYR A 28 -2.42 3.75 -14.60
N ASN A 29 -1.33 3.33 -13.94
CA ASN A 29 -1.27 3.26 -12.48
C ASN A 29 0.17 3.33 -11.93
N ARG A 30 0.51 4.47 -11.35
CA ARG A 30 1.81 4.73 -10.70
C ARG A 30 2.17 3.73 -9.59
N VAL A 31 1.18 3.17 -8.88
CA VAL A 31 1.42 2.26 -7.75
C VAL A 31 2.14 0.98 -8.19
N LEU A 32 1.95 0.54 -9.43
CA LEU A 32 2.62 -0.63 -9.99
C LEU A 32 4.15 -0.47 -10.13
N LEU A 33 4.66 0.77 -10.10
CA LEU A 33 6.10 1.06 -10.19
C LEU A 33 6.68 1.56 -8.85
N ALA A 34 5.92 2.41 -8.14
CA ALA A 34 6.35 3.05 -6.90
C ALA A 34 6.03 2.25 -5.62
N GLY A 35 5.00 1.40 -5.66
CA GLY A 35 4.49 0.66 -4.51
C GLY A 35 3.51 1.48 -3.66
N ASP A 36 2.80 0.81 -2.75
CA ASP A 36 1.93 1.46 -1.77
C ASP A 36 2.66 1.62 -0.42
N PRO A 37 2.91 2.84 0.07
CA PRO A 37 3.56 3.06 1.35
C PRO A 37 2.66 2.80 2.58
N ARG A 38 1.36 2.57 2.39
CA ARG A 38 0.43 2.40 3.51
C ARG A 38 0.76 1.15 4.32
N GLN A 39 0.80 1.31 5.63
CA GLN A 39 1.05 0.25 6.60
C GLN A 39 0.02 0.31 7.73
N ALA A 40 -0.19 -0.82 8.40
CA ALA A 40 -1.06 -0.88 9.56
C ALA A 40 -0.48 -0.02 10.69
N GLU A 41 -1.25 0.95 11.19
CA GLU A 41 -0.81 1.79 12.30
C GLU A 41 -0.58 0.97 13.57
N PRO A 42 0.47 1.28 14.37
CA PRO A 42 0.76 0.54 15.58
C PRO A 42 -0.32 0.75 16.65
N LYS A 43 -0.52 -0.28 17.49
CA LYS A 43 -1.42 -0.20 18.64
C LYS A 43 -0.81 0.70 19.73
N LYS A 44 -1.53 1.75 20.11
CA LYS A 44 -1.15 2.61 21.24
C LYS A 44 -1.47 1.93 22.59
N PRO A 45 -0.68 2.17 23.65
CA PRO A 45 -0.95 1.61 24.97
C PRO A 45 -2.33 2.06 25.51
N ASN A 46 -2.94 1.23 26.37
CA ASN A 46 -4.29 1.45 26.93
C ASN A 46 -5.44 1.54 25.92
N ARG A 47 -5.22 1.15 24.66
CA ARG A 47 -6.25 1.14 23.60
C ARG A 47 -6.51 -0.28 23.08
N ARG A 48 -7.71 -0.49 22.52
CA ARG A 48 -8.08 -1.77 21.87
C ARG A 48 -7.53 -1.86 20.45
N SER A 49 -7.37 -0.74 19.76
CA SER A 49 -6.79 -0.65 18.40
C SER A 49 -5.94 0.60 18.25
N ALA A 50 -5.35 0.82 17.07
CA ALA A 50 -4.55 2.00 16.76
C ALA A 50 -5.22 3.33 17.16
N ARG A 51 -6.54 3.46 16.91
CA ARG A 51 -7.31 4.69 17.14
C ARG A 51 -8.43 4.57 18.17
N ARG A 52 -8.99 3.38 18.40
CA ARG A 52 -10.17 3.19 19.27
C ARG A 52 -9.84 3.37 20.75
N PHE A 53 -10.64 4.20 21.43
CA PHE A 53 -10.63 4.33 22.88
C PHE A 53 -11.70 3.45 23.55
N LYS A 54 -11.52 3.19 24.85
CA LYS A 54 -12.57 2.60 25.68
C LYS A 54 -13.73 3.59 25.80
N GLN A 55 -14.96 3.07 25.87
CA GLN A 55 -16.13 3.89 26.18
C GLN A 55 -15.95 4.52 27.57
N LYS A 56 -16.17 5.83 27.66
CA LYS A 56 -16.11 6.55 28.93
C LYS A 56 -17.47 6.48 29.61
N SER A 57 -17.49 6.30 30.93
CA SER A 57 -18.66 6.46 31.78
C SER A 57 -18.45 7.69 32.66
N TYR A 58 -19.36 8.65 32.62
CA TYR A 58 -19.33 9.85 33.46
C TYR A 58 -20.34 9.69 34.61
N ARG A 59 -20.16 10.47 35.67
CA ARG A 59 -21.08 10.62 36.79
C ARG A 59 -21.64 12.02 36.81
#